data_AF-A0A0A9W2D3-F1
#
_entry.id   AF-A0A0A9W2D3-F1
#
_cell.length_a   1.000
_cell.length_b   1.000
_cell.length_c   1.000
_cell.angle_alpha   90.00
_cell.angle_beta   90.00
_cell.angle_gamma   90.00
#
_symmetry.space_group_name_H-M   'P 1'
#
loop_
_entity.id
_entity.type
_entity.pdbx_description
1 polymer ?
#
loop_
_entity_poly.entity_id
_entity_poly.type
_entity_poly.pdbx_seq_one_letter_code
_entity_poly.pdbx_strand_id
1 'polypeptide(L)'
;QEDLADWINKLLGLDHISASNLLDVLDNGVVLCHLASVIHEKADETIRNGTAKGSVPKIKGPFFEKASRRSFFSRDNIDKFITFCKQLGVHENLLFETNDLVQQNQPRNVLLCLMEVARIASRFNVEPPGLVVLEKEIAEQESREMANWENNHPHLKHSSSDTRMVYIQEGGCGVGESLRRASSEHIPPDGNRSDTTEDD
;
A
#
# COMPACT_ATOMS: atom_id res chain seq x y z
N GLN A 1 4.51 -15.21 -0.86
CA GLN A 1 5.49 -15.84 0.06
C GLN A 1 6.74 -16.25 -0.70
N GLU A 2 6.59 -16.91 -1.85
CA GLU A 2 7.68 -17.24 -2.78
C GLU A 2 8.56 -16.02 -3.11
N ASP A 3 7.96 -14.94 -3.63
CA ASP A 3 8.66 -13.68 -3.91
C ASP A 3 9.47 -13.13 -2.71
N LEU A 4 8.94 -13.25 -1.49
CA LEU A 4 9.64 -12.79 -0.29
C LEU A 4 10.82 -13.71 0.07
N ALA A 5 10.64 -15.02 -0.06
CA ALA A 5 11.70 -15.98 0.16
C ALA A 5 12.87 -15.74 -0.81
N ASP A 6 12.56 -15.58 -2.10
CA ASP A 6 13.55 -15.29 -3.15
C ASP A 6 14.25 -13.95 -2.91
N TRP A 7 13.49 -12.93 -2.53
CA TRP A 7 14.05 -11.62 -2.21
C TRP A 7 15.02 -11.66 -1.02
N ILE A 8 14.65 -12.33 0.08
CA ILE A 8 15.52 -12.47 1.25
C ILE A 8 16.75 -13.30 0.90
N ASN A 9 16.58 -14.41 0.16
CA ASN A 9 17.69 -15.23 -0.32
C ASN A 9 18.69 -14.40 -1.13
N LYS A 10 18.22 -13.65 -2.12
CA LYS A 10 19.06 -12.78 -2.96
C LYS A 10 19.78 -11.71 -2.15
N LEU A 11 19.08 -11.06 -1.22
CA LEU A 11 19.64 -9.94 -0.46
C LEU A 11 20.67 -10.39 0.58
N LEU A 12 20.51 -11.59 1.14
CA LEU A 12 21.40 -12.15 2.15
C LEU A 12 22.41 -13.17 1.60
N GLY A 13 22.34 -13.52 0.31
CA GLY A 13 23.17 -14.56 -0.29
C GLY A 13 22.87 -15.96 0.25
N LEU A 14 21.60 -16.26 0.51
CA LEU A 14 21.10 -17.56 0.97
C LEU A 14 20.39 -18.30 -0.18
N ASP A 15 20.18 -19.60 0.00
CA ASP A 15 19.56 -20.49 -1.00
C ASP A 15 18.55 -21.49 -0.38
N HIS A 16 18.30 -21.40 0.93
CA HIS A 16 17.55 -22.42 1.67
C HIS A 16 16.16 -21.95 2.13
N ILE A 17 15.81 -20.68 1.92
CA ILE A 17 14.49 -20.15 2.25
C ILE A 17 13.54 -20.42 1.08
N SER A 18 12.37 -20.97 1.37
CA SER A 18 11.30 -21.25 0.41
C SER A 18 9.97 -20.72 0.93
N ALA A 19 8.97 -20.66 0.07
CA ALA A 19 7.62 -20.27 0.48
C ALA A 19 7.07 -21.13 1.64
N SER A 20 7.42 -22.42 1.71
CA SER A 20 6.89 -23.34 2.72
C SER A 20 7.59 -23.26 4.07
N ASN A 21 8.83 -22.76 4.13
CA ASN A 21 9.62 -22.69 5.36
C ASN A 21 9.94 -21.26 5.81
N LEU A 22 9.49 -20.24 5.07
CA LEU A 22 9.82 -18.83 5.29
C LEU A 22 9.64 -18.44 6.76
N LEU A 23 8.45 -18.64 7.32
CA LEU A 23 8.17 -18.25 8.71
C LEU A 23 8.98 -19.07 9.73
N ASP A 24 9.27 -20.33 9.43
CA ASP A 24 10.07 -21.20 10.29
C ASP A 24 11.54 -20.77 10.37
N VAL A 25 12.09 -20.31 9.25
CA VAL A 25 13.46 -19.80 9.19
C VAL A 25 13.58 -18.44 9.88
N LEU A 26 12.52 -17.63 9.84
CA LEU A 26 12.49 -16.30 10.44
C LEU A 26 12.21 -16.30 11.95
N ASP A 27 11.65 -17.36 12.53
CA ASP A 27 11.06 -17.32 13.89
C ASP A 27 12.04 -17.16 15.07
N ASN A 28 13.34 -17.31 14.82
CA ASN A 28 14.38 -17.00 15.79
C ASN A 28 14.88 -15.53 15.71
N GLY A 29 14.41 -14.78 14.71
CA GLY A 29 14.73 -13.38 14.46
C GLY A 29 16.12 -13.09 13.90
N VAL A 30 16.99 -14.09 13.71
CA VAL A 30 18.38 -13.88 13.27
C VAL A 30 18.41 -13.37 11.83
N VAL A 31 17.71 -14.04 10.93
CA VAL A 31 17.62 -13.66 9.51
C VAL A 31 17.01 -12.26 9.35
N LEU A 32 16.02 -11.91 10.19
CA LEU A 32 15.44 -10.56 10.21
C LEU A 32 16.45 -9.49 10.63
N CYS A 33 17.29 -9.78 11.63
CA CYS A 33 18.33 -8.85 12.04
C CYS A 33 19.39 -8.66 10.96
N HIS A 34 19.82 -9.74 10.29
CA HIS A 34 20.72 -9.65 9.12
C HIS A 34 20.10 -8.83 7.98
N LEU A 35 18.82 -9.05 7.69
CA LEU A 35 18.08 -8.27 6.70
C LEU A 35 18.10 -6.77 7.02
N ALA A 36 17.83 -6.41 8.27
CA ALA A 36 17.90 -5.02 8.72
C ALA A 36 19.32 -4.42 8.59
N SER A 37 20.36 -5.20 8.90
CA SER A 37 21.75 -4.76 8.74
C SER A 37 22.10 -4.46 7.28
N VAL A 38 21.73 -5.32 6.34
CA VAL A 38 21.99 -5.09 4.91
C VAL A 38 21.23 -3.86 4.40
N ILE A 39 19.96 -3.70 4.77
CA ILE A 39 19.17 -2.51 4.39
C ILE A 39 19.77 -1.24 5.00
N HIS A 40 20.23 -1.30 6.26
CA HIS A 40 20.94 -0.19 6.91
C HIS A 40 22.15 0.25 6.09
N GLU A 41 23.03 -0.68 5.71
CA GLU A 41 24.23 -0.39 4.93
C GLU A 41 23.90 0.25 3.59
N LYS A 42 22.87 -0.26 2.90
CA LYS A 42 22.41 0.31 1.62
C LYS A 42 21.80 1.70 1.77
N ALA A 43 21.02 1.93 2.82
CA ALA A 43 20.50 3.25 3.13
C ALA A 43 21.61 4.25 3.45
N ASP A 44 22.60 3.84 4.23
CA ASP A 44 23.76 4.66 4.57
C ASP A 44 24.60 5.02 3.33
N GLU A 45 24.89 4.04 2.47
CA GLU A 45 25.61 4.24 1.21
C GLU A 45 24.89 5.23 0.29
N THR A 46 23.59 5.02 0.05
CA THR A 46 22.80 5.88 -0.85
C THR A 46 22.60 7.29 -0.33
N ILE A 47 22.46 7.47 0.99
CA ILE A 47 22.38 8.79 1.61
C ILE A 47 23.74 9.50 1.53
N ARG A 48 24.85 8.80 1.83
CA ARG A 48 26.20 9.38 1.71
C ARG A 48 26.54 9.79 0.27
N ASN A 49 26.09 9.01 -0.71
CA ASN A 49 26.27 9.31 -2.13
C ASN A 49 25.30 10.36 -2.67
N GLY A 50 24.34 10.82 -1.85
CA GLY A 50 23.37 11.86 -2.23
C GLY A 50 22.26 11.40 -3.18
N THR A 51 22.14 10.09 -3.43
CA THR A 51 21.09 9.51 -4.30
C THR A 51 19.76 9.34 -3.58
N ALA A 52 19.75 9.32 -2.25
CA ALA A 52 18.56 9.33 -1.41
C ALA A 52 18.66 10.41 -0.32
N LYS A 53 17.50 10.85 0.19
CA LYS A 53 17.40 11.79 1.33
C LYS A 53 16.69 11.10 2.49
N GLY A 54 17.08 11.43 3.72
CA GLY A 54 16.43 10.93 4.93
C GLY A 54 17.43 10.54 6.01
N SER A 55 16.92 9.99 7.11
CA SER A 55 17.74 9.39 8.17
C SER A 55 18.02 7.93 7.85
N VAL A 56 19.26 7.49 8.12
CA VAL A 56 19.63 6.08 8.02
C VAL A 56 18.97 5.30 9.18
N PRO A 57 18.10 4.30 8.92
CA PRO A 57 17.49 3.48 9.96
C PRO A 57 18.56 2.60 10.62
N LYS A 58 18.53 2.41 11.94
CA LYS A 58 19.59 1.65 12.66
C LYS A 58 19.03 0.46 13.43
N ILE A 59 19.71 -0.68 13.33
CA ILE A 59 19.47 -1.81 14.22
C ILE A 59 20.10 -1.53 15.59
N LYS A 60 19.35 -1.79 16.67
CA LYS A 60 19.76 -1.45 18.03
C LYS A 60 20.67 -2.51 18.65
N GLY A 61 21.97 -2.24 18.64
CA GLY A 61 22.97 -3.07 19.33
C GLY A 61 23.13 -4.46 18.72
N PRO A 62 23.96 -5.33 19.34
CA PRO A 62 24.14 -6.70 18.88
C PRO A 62 22.85 -7.51 19.08
N PHE A 63 22.67 -8.54 18.24
CA PHE A 63 21.58 -9.51 18.32
C PHE A 63 22.13 -10.94 18.53
N PHE A 64 21.27 -11.86 18.94
CA PHE A 64 21.65 -13.21 19.35
C PHE A 64 21.69 -14.17 18.16
N GLU A 65 22.87 -14.35 17.55
CA GLU A 65 23.09 -15.24 16.39
C GLU A 65 22.70 -16.71 16.62
N LYS A 66 22.75 -17.17 17.87
CA LYS A 66 22.42 -18.55 18.26
C LYS A 66 21.10 -18.64 19.04
N ALA A 67 20.20 -17.68 18.81
CA ALA A 67 18.89 -17.68 19.47
C ALA A 67 18.15 -18.98 19.17
N SER A 68 17.72 -19.68 20.23
CA SER A 68 16.82 -20.81 20.09
C SER A 68 15.44 -20.31 19.66
N ARG A 69 14.77 -21.08 18.80
CA ARG A 69 13.38 -20.80 18.39
C ARG A 69 12.49 -20.69 19.63
N ARG A 70 11.49 -19.82 19.60
CA ARG A 70 10.51 -19.63 20.68
C ARG A 70 11.06 -19.17 22.04
N SER A 71 12.32 -18.75 22.11
CA SER A 71 12.97 -18.29 23.33
C SER A 71 12.72 -16.81 23.65
N PHE A 72 13.27 -16.33 24.77
CA PHE A 72 13.36 -14.91 25.05
C PHE A 72 14.28 -14.19 24.05
N PHE A 73 15.41 -14.81 23.71
CA PHE A 73 16.38 -14.25 22.76
C PHE A 73 15.80 -14.09 21.34
N SER A 74 14.95 -15.02 20.90
CA SER A 74 14.28 -14.86 19.60
C SER A 74 13.31 -13.69 19.59
N ARG A 75 12.59 -13.45 20.70
CA ARG A 75 11.71 -12.29 20.85
C ARG A 75 12.50 -10.98 20.86
N ASP A 76 13.65 -10.93 21.53
CA ASP A 76 14.54 -9.76 21.52
C ASP A 76 15.06 -9.45 20.11
N ASN A 77 15.52 -10.47 19.37
CA ASN A 77 15.92 -10.30 17.97
C ASN A 77 14.78 -9.73 17.11
N ILE A 78 13.57 -10.27 17.25
CA ILE A 78 12.41 -9.81 16.47
C ILE A 78 12.00 -8.38 16.87
N ASP A 79 12.06 -8.02 18.16
CA ASP A 79 11.80 -6.66 18.62
C ASP A 79 12.79 -5.63 18.05
N LYS A 80 14.07 -6.00 17.94
CA LYS A 80 15.07 -5.17 17.25
C LYS A 80 14.69 -4.94 15.79
N PHE A 81 14.24 -5.97 15.09
CA PHE A 81 13.79 -5.84 13.71
C PHE A 81 12.54 -4.94 13.60
N ILE A 82 11.53 -5.14 14.45
CA ILE A 82 10.32 -4.30 14.46
C ILE A 82 10.68 -2.82 14.73
N THR A 83 11.60 -2.59 15.67
CA THR A 83 12.12 -1.26 15.97
C THR A 83 12.89 -0.63 14.80
N PHE A 84 13.61 -1.45 14.03
CA PHE A 84 14.24 -1.02 12.79
C PHE A 84 13.19 -0.66 11.73
N CYS A 85 12.14 -1.46 11.54
CA CYS A 85 11.06 -1.19 10.60
C CYS A 85 10.37 0.16 10.88
N LYS A 86 10.15 0.49 12.16
CA LYS A 86 9.63 1.81 12.57
C LYS A 86 10.52 2.96 12.08
N GLN A 87 11.84 2.84 12.28
CA GLN A 87 12.80 3.86 11.83
C GLN A 87 12.91 3.93 10.30
N LEU A 88 12.75 2.79 9.62
CA LEU A 88 12.72 2.72 8.16
C LEU A 88 11.49 3.45 7.59
N GLY A 89 10.42 3.60 8.38
CA GLY A 89 9.20 4.31 8.01
C GLY A 89 8.02 3.39 7.68
N VAL A 90 8.06 2.14 8.12
CA VAL A 90 6.90 1.22 8.04
C VAL A 90 5.78 1.76 8.93
N HIS A 91 4.58 1.89 8.37
CA HIS A 91 3.42 2.38 9.09
C HIS A 91 3.03 1.45 10.26
N GLU A 92 2.59 1.99 11.39
CA GLU A 92 2.30 1.21 12.61
C GLU A 92 1.30 0.06 12.37
N ASN A 93 0.24 0.32 11.60
CA ASN A 93 -0.76 -0.69 11.21
C ASN A 93 -0.21 -1.87 10.38
N LEU A 94 1.00 -1.75 9.81
CA LEU A 94 1.65 -2.81 9.04
C LEU A 94 2.73 -3.54 9.85
N LEU A 95 3.05 -3.06 11.06
CA LEU A 95 3.97 -3.75 11.95
C LEU A 95 3.29 -4.96 12.58
N PHE A 96 4.05 -6.03 12.70
CA PHE A 96 3.64 -7.23 13.45
C PHE A 96 4.23 -7.19 14.87
N GLU A 97 3.69 -8.01 15.75
CA GLU A 97 4.21 -8.20 17.11
C GLU A 97 5.15 -9.41 17.21
N THR A 98 6.02 -9.44 18.21
CA THR A 98 6.97 -10.56 18.39
C THR A 98 6.29 -11.94 18.42
N ASN A 99 5.12 -12.06 19.05
CA ASN A 99 4.36 -13.31 19.12
C ASN A 99 3.71 -13.71 17.79
N ASP A 100 3.44 -12.76 16.88
CA ASP A 100 2.86 -13.05 15.57
C ASP A 100 3.75 -13.99 14.76
N LEU A 101 5.06 -13.86 14.93
CA LEU A 101 6.06 -14.71 14.30
C LEU A 101 6.51 -15.86 15.20
N VAL A 102 6.89 -15.59 16.46
CA VAL A 102 7.44 -16.61 17.36
C VAL A 102 6.46 -17.77 17.60
N GLN A 103 5.19 -17.44 17.77
CA GLN A 103 4.12 -18.44 17.95
C GLN A 103 3.37 -18.72 16.66
N GLN A 104 3.75 -18.05 15.56
CA GLN A 104 3.05 -18.06 14.27
C GLN A 104 1.55 -17.75 14.41
N ASN A 105 1.18 -16.85 15.34
CA ASN A 105 -0.21 -16.49 15.61
C ASN A 105 -0.86 -15.69 14.47
N GLN A 106 -0.10 -14.79 13.85
CA GLN A 106 -0.58 -13.89 12.79
C GLN A 106 0.43 -13.82 11.63
N PRO A 107 0.61 -14.94 10.89
CA PRO A 107 1.60 -15.02 9.81
C PRO A 107 1.38 -13.97 8.73
N ARG A 108 0.12 -13.59 8.49
CA ARG A 108 -0.23 -12.55 7.50
C ARG A 108 0.38 -11.20 7.83
N ASN A 109 0.38 -10.79 9.09
CA ASN A 109 0.94 -9.51 9.51
C ASN A 109 2.45 -9.45 9.25
N VAL A 110 3.15 -10.56 9.52
CA VAL A 110 4.59 -10.68 9.24
C VAL A 110 4.88 -10.48 7.75
N LEU A 111 4.10 -11.14 6.88
CA LEU A 111 4.29 -11.04 5.44
C LEU A 111 4.01 -9.64 4.91
N LEU A 112 2.92 -9.00 5.37
CA LEU A 112 2.58 -7.62 4.98
C LEU A 112 3.67 -6.63 5.43
N CYS A 113 4.18 -6.79 6.64
CA CYS A 113 5.30 -5.98 7.12
C CYS A 113 6.54 -6.14 6.24
N LEU A 114 6.90 -7.38 5.88
CA LEU A 114 8.08 -7.64 5.04
C LEU A 114 7.93 -7.10 3.63
N MET A 115 6.74 -7.18 3.03
CA MET A 115 6.45 -6.55 1.74
C MET A 115 6.64 -5.04 1.80
N GLU A 116 6.15 -4.40 2.86
CA GLU A 116 6.29 -2.96 3.05
C GLU A 116 7.77 -2.56 3.27
N VAL A 117 8.52 -3.34 4.05
CA VAL A 117 9.97 -3.15 4.21
C VAL A 117 10.66 -3.19 2.85
N ALA A 118 10.35 -4.18 2.02
CA ALA A 118 10.97 -4.34 0.72
C ALA A 118 10.62 -3.17 -0.23
N ARG A 119 9.37 -2.71 -0.21
CA ARG A 119 8.91 -1.54 -0.95
C ARG A 119 9.66 -0.28 -0.55
N ILE A 120 9.81 -0.01 0.75
CA ILE A 120 10.54 1.16 1.24
C ILE A 120 12.04 1.04 0.93
N ALA A 121 12.63 -0.15 1.11
CA ALA A 121 14.04 -0.40 0.87
C ALA A 121 14.45 -0.13 -0.59
N SER A 122 13.53 -0.24 -1.55
CA SER A 122 13.78 0.10 -2.96
C SER A 122 14.26 1.54 -3.20
N ARG A 123 13.95 2.46 -2.29
CA ARG A 123 14.46 3.84 -2.32
C ARG A 123 15.97 3.93 -2.07
N PHE A 124 16.54 2.89 -1.47
CA PHE A 124 17.97 2.78 -1.11
C PHE A 124 18.70 1.78 -2.01
N ASN A 125 18.24 1.61 -3.25
CA ASN A 125 18.85 0.72 -4.24
C ASN A 125 18.84 -0.77 -3.83
N VAL A 126 17.89 -1.17 -2.99
CA VAL A 126 17.58 -2.57 -2.71
C VAL A 126 16.50 -3.01 -3.70
N GLU A 127 16.83 -3.92 -4.60
CA GLU A 127 15.85 -4.40 -5.58
C GLU A 127 14.65 -5.03 -4.86
N PRO A 128 13.41 -4.57 -5.12
CA PRO A 128 12.24 -5.11 -4.43
C PRO A 128 11.79 -6.46 -5.04
N PRO A 129 10.96 -7.24 -4.33
CA PRO A 129 10.34 -8.46 -4.85
C PRO A 129 9.53 -8.20 -6.12
N GLY A 130 9.40 -9.22 -6.97
CA GLY A 130 8.72 -9.14 -8.27
C GLY A 130 7.32 -8.52 -8.20
N LEU A 131 6.50 -8.93 -7.22
CA LEU A 131 5.17 -8.33 -7.01
C LEU A 131 5.20 -6.81 -6.83
N VAL A 132 6.15 -6.27 -6.06
CA VAL A 132 6.26 -4.82 -5.83
C VAL A 132 6.74 -4.10 -7.10
N VAL A 133 7.57 -4.75 -7.91
CA VAL A 133 7.95 -4.22 -9.24
C VAL A 133 6.71 -4.13 -10.13
N LEU A 134 5.91 -5.18 -10.20
CA LEU A 134 4.69 -5.23 -11.01
C LEU A 134 3.66 -4.18 -10.56
N GLU A 135 3.43 -4.02 -9.25
CA GLU A 135 2.54 -2.98 -8.71
C GLU A 135 2.95 -1.57 -9.18
N LYS A 136 4.26 -1.29 -9.21
CA LYS A 136 4.78 -0.02 -9.69
C LYS A 136 4.60 0.15 -11.20
N GLU A 137 4.86 -0.89 -11.99
CA GLU A 137 4.67 -0.87 -13.43
C GLU A 137 3.21 -0.62 -13.84
N ILE A 138 2.26 -1.25 -13.12
CA ILE A 138 0.82 -1.04 -13.34
C ILE A 138 0.43 0.42 -13.03
N ALA A 139 0.83 0.94 -11.87
CA ALA A 139 0.53 2.34 -11.51
C ALA A 139 1.13 3.36 -12.51
N GLU A 140 2.31 3.06 -13.06
CA GLU A 140 2.94 3.86 -14.12
C GLU A 140 2.22 3.76 -15.47
N GLN A 141 1.62 2.61 -15.81
CA GLN A 141 0.77 2.48 -16.99
C GLN A 141 -0.53 3.26 -16.83
N GLU A 142 -1.24 3.07 -15.72
CA GLU A 142 -2.51 3.75 -15.43
C GLU A 142 -2.36 5.28 -15.42
N SER A 143 -1.29 5.79 -14.80
CA SER A 143 -1.01 7.24 -14.80
C SER A 143 -0.71 7.80 -16.20
N ARG A 144 0.01 7.05 -17.04
CA ARG A 144 0.27 7.42 -18.44
C ARG A 144 -1.00 7.41 -19.28
N GLU A 145 -1.85 6.41 -19.10
CA GLU A 145 -3.14 6.31 -19.77
C GLU A 145 -4.07 7.45 -19.36
N MET A 146 -4.13 7.77 -18.07
CA MET A 146 -4.91 8.90 -17.55
C MET A 146 -4.42 10.24 -18.11
N ALA A 147 -3.10 10.47 -18.17
CA ALA A 147 -2.53 11.67 -18.76
C ALA A 147 -2.81 11.77 -20.27
N ASN A 148 -2.71 10.64 -21.00
CA ASN A 148 -3.03 10.59 -22.42
C ASN A 148 -4.54 10.84 -22.67
N TRP A 149 -5.42 10.28 -21.84
CA TRP A 149 -6.86 10.53 -21.89
C TRP A 149 -7.18 12.02 -21.69
N GLU A 150 -6.60 12.66 -20.66
CA GLU A 150 -6.81 14.09 -20.40
C GLU A 150 -6.30 14.96 -21.55
N ASN A 151 -5.15 14.61 -22.15
CA ASN A 151 -4.60 15.32 -23.31
C ASN A 151 -5.49 15.19 -24.56
N ASN A 152 -6.14 14.04 -24.76
CA ASN A 152 -7.05 13.81 -25.88
C ASN A 152 -8.46 14.40 -25.66
N HIS A 153 -8.83 14.75 -24.42
CA HIS A 153 -10.11 15.34 -24.07
C HIS A 153 -9.98 16.61 -23.19
N PRO A 154 -9.36 17.70 -23.71
CA PRO A 154 -9.01 18.88 -22.91
C PRO A 154 -10.21 19.67 -22.34
N HIS A 155 -11.43 19.42 -22.85
CA HIS A 155 -12.66 20.09 -22.44
C HIS A 155 -13.51 19.30 -21.43
N LEU A 156 -13.17 18.04 -21.15
CA LEU A 156 -13.82 17.21 -20.13
C LEU A 156 -13.00 17.23 -18.84
N LYS A 157 -12.75 18.44 -18.31
CA LYS A 157 -12.17 18.56 -16.97
C LYS A 157 -13.23 18.10 -15.97
N HIS A 158 -13.00 16.95 -15.36
CA HIS A 158 -13.81 16.48 -14.24
C HIS A 158 -13.65 17.50 -13.10
N SER A 159 -14.66 18.37 -12.93
CA SER A 159 -14.80 19.15 -11.70
C SER A 159 -14.96 18.14 -10.57
N SER A 160 -14.03 18.15 -9.63
CA SER A 160 -13.86 17.17 -8.54
C SER A 160 -14.99 17.20 -7.49
N SER A 161 -16.24 17.42 -7.88
CA SER A 161 -17.34 17.62 -6.95
C SER A 161 -18.66 16.91 -7.26
N ASP A 162 -18.79 16.09 -8.31
CA ASP A 162 -19.98 15.22 -8.37
C ASP A 162 -19.80 13.97 -9.23
N THR A 163 -19.99 12.81 -8.60
CA THR A 163 -20.02 11.49 -9.23
C THR A 163 -21.26 11.38 -10.11
N ARG A 164 -21.15 11.68 -11.40
CA ARG A 164 -22.08 11.19 -12.42
C ARG A 164 -21.38 10.97 -13.77
N MET A 165 -20.90 9.75 -13.97
CA MET A 165 -20.52 9.23 -15.29
C MET A 165 -21.78 9.19 -16.18
N VAL A 166 -21.77 9.95 -17.28
CA VAL A 166 -22.72 9.78 -18.40
C VAL A 166 -21.94 9.23 -19.57
N TYR A 167 -22.20 7.96 -19.92
CA TYR A 167 -21.66 7.36 -21.14
C TYR A 167 -22.46 7.88 -22.33
N ILE A 168 -21.77 8.41 -23.36
CA ILE A 168 -22.37 8.73 -24.66
C ILE A 168 -22.12 7.54 -25.59
N GLN A 169 -23.20 6.92 -26.04
CA GLN A 169 -23.19 5.86 -27.05
C GLN A 169 -22.98 6.50 -28.42
N GLU A 170 -21.90 6.12 -29.13
CA GLU A 170 -21.69 6.52 -30.52
C GLU A 170 -22.58 5.71 -31.48
N GLY A 171 -23.29 6.44 -32.36
CA GLY A 171 -23.59 5.99 -33.73
C GLY A 171 -25.04 5.63 -34.08
N GLY A 172 -25.64 6.41 -34.99
CA GLY A 172 -26.51 5.87 -36.05
C GLY A 172 -27.95 6.38 -36.14
N CYS A 173 -28.29 7.03 -37.25
CA CYS A 173 -29.57 7.67 -37.59
C CYS A 173 -30.76 6.69 -37.75
N GLY A 174 -31.95 7.09 -37.29
CA GLY A 174 -33.22 6.46 -37.62
C GLY A 174 -34.41 7.39 -37.33
N VAL A 175 -35.13 7.77 -38.38
CA VAL A 175 -36.27 8.71 -38.36
C VAL A 175 -37.56 7.95 -38.01
N GLY A 176 -38.41 8.53 -37.14
CA GLY A 176 -39.75 8.03 -36.86
C GLY A 176 -40.54 8.92 -35.89
N GLU A 177 -41.36 9.81 -36.45
CA GLU A 177 -42.45 10.59 -35.84
C GLU A 177 -43.33 9.76 -34.86
N SER A 178 -44.05 10.28 -33.85
CA SER A 178 -44.83 11.52 -33.76
C SER A 178 -45.50 11.66 -32.36
N LEU A 179 -45.92 12.91 -32.03
CA LEU A 179 -47.06 13.28 -31.15
C LEU A 179 -46.94 13.06 -29.61
N ARG A 180 -47.28 13.99 -28.69
CA ARG A 180 -48.15 15.19 -28.71
C ARG A 180 -47.67 16.29 -27.74
N ARG A 181 -48.00 17.52 -28.12
CA ARG A 181 -48.06 18.77 -27.32
C ARG A 181 -49.11 18.73 -26.20
N ALA A 182 -48.84 19.47 -25.12
CA ALA A 182 -49.71 20.50 -24.52
C ALA A 182 -48.82 21.36 -23.57
N SER A 183 -48.43 22.59 -23.94
CA SER A 183 -49.11 23.88 -23.64
C SER A 183 -49.30 24.10 -22.13
N SER A 184 -48.47 24.88 -21.44
CA SER A 184 -48.40 26.36 -21.34
C SER A 184 -49.20 26.92 -20.16
N GLU A 185 -48.48 27.66 -19.30
CA GLU A 185 -48.90 28.80 -18.48
C GLU A 185 -49.87 28.59 -17.28
N HIS A 186 -49.48 29.01 -16.08
CA HIS A 186 -49.79 30.34 -15.51
C HIS A 186 -49.51 30.37 -13.98
N ILE A 187 -48.77 31.39 -13.52
CA ILE A 187 -48.69 31.90 -12.13
C ILE A 187 -49.56 33.19 -12.15
N PRO A 188 -50.35 33.66 -11.14
CA PRO A 188 -50.01 33.94 -9.72
C PRO A 188 -51.26 33.95 -8.76
N PRO A 189 -51.40 34.78 -7.69
CA PRO A 189 -50.54 35.18 -6.55
C PRO A 189 -51.19 34.94 -5.14
N ASP A 190 -50.40 35.22 -4.10
CA ASP A 190 -50.71 35.70 -2.73
C ASP A 190 -52.12 35.54 -2.10
N GLY A 191 -52.14 35.15 -0.81
CA GLY A 191 -53.10 35.73 0.13
C GLY A 191 -53.61 34.88 1.29
N ASN A 192 -52.86 34.89 2.41
CA ASN A 192 -53.30 35.13 3.79
C ASN A 192 -54.21 34.15 4.59
N ARG A 193 -53.77 33.97 5.86
CA ARG A 193 -54.52 33.78 7.14
C ARG A 193 -55.25 32.44 7.37
N SER A 194 -55.48 31.96 8.58
CA SER A 194 -54.86 31.94 9.94
C SER A 194 -55.94 31.32 10.85
N ASP A 195 -55.55 30.53 11.86
CA ASP A 195 -56.36 30.21 13.07
C ASP A 195 -57.59 29.29 12.83
N THR A 196 -58.10 28.37 13.67
CA THR A 196 -58.10 28.11 15.12
C THR A 196 -58.52 26.64 15.39
N THR A 197 -58.25 26.12 16.60
CA THR A 197 -59.06 25.16 17.45
C THR A 197 -59.34 23.73 16.93
N GLU A 198 -59.56 22.67 17.71
CA GLU A 198 -59.43 22.21 19.11
C GLU A 198 -59.84 20.71 19.06
N ASP A 199 -59.37 19.94 20.04
CA ASP A 199 -59.89 18.67 20.61
C ASP A 199 -60.78 17.69 19.81
N ASP A 200 -60.32 16.43 19.76
CA ASP A 200 -61.02 15.25 20.34
C ASP A 200 -60.06 14.05 20.48
#